data_AF-A0A9E0CUH0-F1
#
_entry.id   AF-A0A9E0CUH0-F1
#
_cell.length_a   1.000
_cell.length_b   1.000
_cell.length_c   1.000
_cell.angle_alpha   90.00
_cell.angle_beta   90.00
_cell.angle_gamma   90.00
#
_symmetry.space_group_name_H-M   'P 1'
#
loop_
_entity.id
_entity.type
_entity.pdbx_description
1 polymer ?
#
loop_
_entity_poly.entity_id
_entity_poly.type
_entity_poly.pdbx_seq_one_letter_code
_entity_poly.pdbx_strand_id
1 'polypeptide(L)'
;MADSPNVVTSQHVLDVGRWMKRRRQDALDMGGREFALRAGSFAGRKLDWRTELYPIEQGWLMPTYEFARPLAEALKLTIRDFLFEDKSHWHRLDERLRWDWSFPDDDESMGPRDGLLFWLSCGLTPDQARLWTTAGWDLLAASCWAAANLEPDDSMAWFSGGLNLSDRQQLLGSCSPEVAAAWRREGPADALTSGWMQEGFSIRDAGEWTRAGFDCWAAVEWRDLRVSPLLAVGFRDAQISKARVSKWKLNGWPITRIREWASEFRLQDALWAHRRELSIRTLRRLVDRSDLSGCVDPVLRERVDLWLADSWDVDQALDWLRAEVDPETSGEWRALGLRPEEVRRLLERGVSSQAAEHWISVGVPAAHILAWVEFGFTPDRAAAWTFVDPWRAMRAEQRGLSPELLRERIRNGDRLVTEAEARRRVPVIHLEASLMRTITGPLRNALRTTSARSTLDTCPKCFEYPSVSGQCSCC
;
A
#
# COMPACT_ATOMS: atom_id res chain seq x y z
N MET A 1 40.50 70.80 37.44
CA MET A 1 40.76 69.55 36.68
C MET A 1 41.14 68.50 37.70
N ALA A 2 40.16 67.68 38.10
CA ALA A 2 40.36 66.50 38.91
C ALA A 2 39.78 65.35 38.09
N ASP A 3 40.64 64.40 37.71
CA ASP A 3 40.26 63.24 36.92
C ASP A 3 39.37 62.32 37.75
N SER A 4 38.15 62.08 37.26
CA SER A 4 37.23 61.11 37.84
C SER A 4 37.65 59.70 37.38
N PRO A 5 37.96 58.76 38.28
CA PRO A 5 38.33 57.42 37.87
C PRO A 5 37.10 56.56 37.58
N ASN A 6 37.14 55.88 36.44
CA ASN A 6 36.50 54.62 36.08
C ASN A 6 34.96 54.53 36.24
N VAL A 7 34.25 55.10 35.26
CA VAL A 7 32.87 54.68 34.95
C VAL A 7 32.92 53.35 34.20
N VAL A 8 32.40 52.27 34.80
CA VAL A 8 32.10 51.03 34.07
C VAL A 8 31.00 51.35 33.06
N THR A 9 31.37 51.38 31.79
CA THR A 9 30.44 51.65 30.68
C THR A 9 29.69 50.37 30.31
N SER A 10 28.52 50.49 29.70
CA SER A 10 27.78 49.35 29.13
C SER A 10 28.65 48.50 28.18
N GLN A 11 29.67 49.12 27.57
CA GLN A 11 30.65 48.45 26.73
C GLN A 11 31.50 47.43 27.51
N HIS A 12 31.90 47.72 28.75
CA HIS A 12 32.68 46.79 29.58
C HIS A 12 31.91 45.51 29.91
N VAL A 13 30.61 45.62 30.21
CA VAL A 13 29.75 44.45 30.48
C VAL A 13 29.59 43.59 29.23
N LEU A 14 29.42 44.24 28.07
CA LEU A 14 29.34 43.53 26.78
C LEU A 14 30.67 42.86 26.42
N ASP A 15 31.82 43.47 26.72
CA ASP A 15 33.14 42.90 26.45
C ASP A 15 33.44 41.68 27.32
N VAL A 16 32.99 41.72 28.58
CA VAL A 16 33.03 40.57 29.50
C VAL A 16 32.12 39.44 29.01
N GLY A 17 30.89 39.73 28.60
CA GLY A 17 29.99 38.75 28.01
C GLY A 17 30.56 38.11 26.73
N ARG A 18 31.16 38.92 25.84
CA ARG A 18 31.85 38.42 24.63
C ARG A 18 33.08 37.56 24.97
N TRP A 19 33.83 37.93 26.01
CA TRP A 19 34.96 37.15 26.50
C TRP A 19 34.51 35.78 27.03
N MET A 20 33.45 35.73 27.84
CA MET A 20 32.88 34.47 28.34
C MET A 20 32.37 33.58 27.21
N LYS A 21 31.66 34.16 26.24
CA LYS A 21 31.15 33.43 25.07
C LYS A 21 32.29 32.81 24.24
N ARG A 22 33.39 33.54 24.03
CA ARG A 22 34.59 33.02 23.37
C ARG A 22 35.24 31.89 24.16
N ARG A 23 35.41 32.04 25.48
CA ARG A 23 36.00 30.99 26.32
C ARG A 23 35.16 29.73 26.40
N ARG A 24 33.83 29.86 26.35
CA ARG A 24 32.92 28.71 26.24
C ARG A 24 33.09 27.98 24.91
N GLN A 25 33.22 28.71 23.80
CA GLN A 25 33.45 28.10 22.49
C GLN A 25 34.83 27.41 22.42
N ASP A 26 35.89 28.07 22.92
CA ASP A 26 37.22 27.49 23.04
C ASP A 26 37.19 26.17 23.86
N ALA A 27 36.40 26.12 24.93
CA ALA A 27 36.27 24.92 25.76
C ALA A 27 35.52 23.77 25.06
N LEU A 28 34.53 24.09 24.22
CA LEU A 28 33.82 23.11 23.40
C LEU A 28 34.71 22.58 22.26
N ASP A 29 35.49 23.45 21.63
CA ASP A 29 36.36 23.13 20.51
C ASP A 29 37.60 22.30 20.94
N MET A 30 38.11 22.53 22.16
CA MET A 30 39.29 21.82 22.70
C MET A 30 38.96 20.45 23.31
N GLY A 31 37.68 20.07 23.41
CA GLY A 31 37.24 18.89 24.15
C GLY A 31 37.46 19.06 25.66
N GLY A 32 36.40 18.86 26.46
CA GLY A 32 36.35 19.26 27.88
C GLY A 32 37.52 18.80 28.77
N ARG A 33 38.24 17.73 28.39
CA ARG A 33 39.41 17.22 29.11
C ARG A 33 40.64 18.14 28.98
N GLU A 34 40.91 18.71 27.81
CA GLU A 34 42.10 19.55 27.60
C GLU A 34 41.91 20.94 28.22
N PHE A 35 40.70 21.49 28.14
CA PHE A 35 40.34 22.75 28.78
C PHE A 35 40.47 22.66 30.32
N ALA A 36 39.99 21.59 30.94
CA ALA A 36 40.09 21.38 32.39
C ALA A 36 41.54 21.27 32.88
N LEU A 37 42.43 20.62 32.12
CA LEU A 37 43.85 20.51 32.46
C LEU A 37 44.56 21.89 32.43
N ARG A 38 44.23 22.74 31.44
CA ARG A 38 44.80 24.09 31.35
C ARG A 38 44.23 25.04 32.39
N ALA A 39 42.94 24.95 32.70
CA ALA A 39 42.31 25.76 33.75
C ALA A 39 42.83 25.39 35.15
N GLY A 40 43.04 24.10 35.43
CA GLY A 40 43.63 23.62 36.70
C GLY A 40 45.06 24.11 36.93
N SER A 41 45.86 24.26 35.86
CA SER A 41 47.20 24.83 35.91
C SER A 41 47.22 26.31 36.34
N PHE A 42 46.13 27.05 36.10
CA PHE A 42 46.05 28.48 36.43
C PHE A 42 45.63 28.71 37.89
N ALA A 43 44.90 27.76 38.50
CA ALA A 43 44.39 27.86 39.87
C ALA A 43 45.28 27.22 40.96
N GLY A 44 46.45 26.69 40.59
CA GLY A 44 47.45 26.22 41.55
C GLY A 44 47.05 25.00 42.42
N ARG A 45 46.06 24.19 42.01
CA ARG A 45 45.68 22.95 42.71
C ARG A 45 45.77 21.73 41.79
N LYS A 46 46.45 20.67 42.24
CA LYS A 46 46.43 19.34 41.63
C LYS A 46 45.12 18.64 42.02
N LEU A 47 44.22 18.43 41.05
CA LEU A 47 43.09 17.51 41.19
C LEU A 47 43.57 16.10 40.84
N ASP A 48 43.44 15.16 41.79
CA ASP A 48 43.70 13.73 41.57
C ASP A 48 42.44 13.09 40.97
N TRP A 49 42.58 12.46 39.79
CA TRP A 49 41.48 11.98 38.95
C TRP A 49 41.40 10.45 38.87
N ARG A 50 42.03 9.74 39.80
CA ARG A 50 42.05 8.27 39.82
C ARG A 50 40.89 7.67 40.61
N THR A 51 39.69 7.68 40.02
CA THR A 51 38.70 6.61 40.26
C THR A 51 37.72 6.50 39.09
N GLU A 52 37.78 5.34 38.42
CA GLU A 52 36.76 4.65 37.60
C GLU A 52 36.16 5.35 36.36
N LEU A 53 36.61 4.89 35.17
CA LEU A 53 35.88 4.99 33.92
C LEU A 53 35.66 3.57 33.36
N TYR A 54 34.39 3.14 33.30
CA TYR A 54 33.94 2.04 32.44
C TYR A 54 33.65 2.57 31.02
N PRO A 55 33.86 1.77 29.96
CA PRO A 55 33.57 2.20 28.60
C PRO A 55 32.07 2.04 28.31
N ILE A 56 31.41 3.10 27.84
CA ILE A 56 30.07 3.02 27.24
C ILE A 56 30.11 3.70 25.89
N GLU A 57 29.88 2.91 24.85
CA GLU A 57 29.68 3.35 23.47
C GLU A 57 28.23 3.86 23.29
N GLN A 58 28.11 4.94 22.52
CA GLN A 58 26.88 5.54 21.96
C GLN A 58 26.04 6.46 22.88
N GLY A 59 25.94 7.72 22.45
CA GLY A 59 24.94 8.69 22.93
C GLY A 59 25.55 9.96 23.54
N TRP A 60 25.19 11.12 23.00
CA TRP A 60 25.59 12.44 23.51
C TRP A 60 25.16 12.61 24.97
N LEU A 61 26.12 12.85 25.86
CA LEU A 61 25.84 13.21 27.26
C LEU A 61 25.64 14.73 27.38
N MET A 62 24.45 15.14 27.84
CA MET A 62 24.30 16.37 28.62
C MET A 62 25.12 16.20 29.91
N PRO A 63 25.81 17.25 30.41
CA PRO A 63 26.56 17.12 31.65
C PRO A 63 25.57 16.86 32.79
N THR A 64 25.76 15.77 33.52
CA THR A 64 25.05 15.56 34.78
C THR A 64 25.41 16.68 35.76
N TYR A 65 24.48 16.97 36.67
CA TYR A 65 24.54 18.06 37.66
C TYR A 65 25.88 18.10 38.44
N GLU A 66 26.56 16.97 38.59
CA GLU A 66 27.84 16.85 39.30
C GLU A 66 29.05 17.41 38.54
N PHE A 67 29.02 17.49 37.20
CA PHE A 67 30.12 18.09 36.41
C PHE A 67 29.95 19.60 36.18
N ALA A 68 28.72 20.11 36.16
CA ALA A 68 28.45 21.53 35.98
C ALA A 68 28.84 22.36 37.23
N ARG A 69 28.74 21.77 38.42
CA ARG A 69 28.96 22.47 39.69
C ARG A 69 30.41 22.95 39.90
N PRO A 70 31.47 22.15 39.68
CA PRO A 70 32.85 22.61 39.85
C PRO A 70 33.25 23.66 38.81
N LEU A 71 32.74 23.55 37.58
CA LEU A 71 32.98 24.52 36.52
C LEU A 71 32.28 25.85 36.80
N ALA A 72 31.03 25.81 37.29
CA ALA A 72 30.29 26.99 37.72
C ALA A 72 30.94 27.66 38.93
N GLU A 73 31.44 26.91 39.91
CA GLU A 73 32.18 27.47 41.06
C GLU A 73 33.54 28.07 40.63
N ALA A 74 34.25 27.43 39.70
CA ALA A 74 35.49 27.99 39.14
C ALA A 74 35.22 29.26 38.31
N LEU A 75 34.13 29.30 37.53
CA LEU A 75 33.69 30.50 36.82
C LEU A 75 33.22 31.58 37.81
N LYS A 76 32.47 31.24 38.87
CA LYS A 76 32.10 32.18 39.93
C LYS A 76 33.33 32.84 40.55
N LEU A 77 34.36 32.05 40.90
CA LEU A 77 35.60 32.56 41.47
C LEU A 77 36.39 33.42 40.45
N THR A 78 36.47 32.98 39.20
CA THR A 78 37.19 33.72 38.15
C THR A 78 36.48 35.03 37.79
N ILE A 79 35.14 35.03 37.74
CA ILE A 79 34.32 36.23 37.53
C ILE A 79 34.44 37.16 38.73
N ARG A 80 34.41 36.62 39.95
CA ARG A 80 34.59 37.39 41.18
C ARG A 80 35.94 38.10 41.22
N ASP A 81 37.00 37.40 40.83
CA ASP A 81 38.36 37.93 40.87
C ASP A 81 38.67 38.84 39.67
N PHE A 82 38.09 38.59 38.48
CA PHE A 82 38.33 39.39 37.27
C PHE A 82 37.50 40.69 37.21
N LEU A 83 36.29 40.69 37.77
CA LEU A 83 35.44 41.89 37.75
C LEU A 83 35.62 42.79 38.98
N PHE A 84 36.21 42.31 40.09
CA PHE A 84 36.05 42.99 41.38
C PHE A 84 37.29 42.92 42.30
N GLU A 85 38.24 43.83 42.11
CA GLU A 85 39.30 44.13 43.10
C GLU A 85 38.84 45.13 44.19
N ASP A 86 37.73 45.87 44.00
CA ASP A 86 37.25 46.88 44.95
C ASP A 86 35.81 46.63 45.44
N LYS A 87 35.66 46.40 46.76
CA LYS A 87 34.36 46.22 47.45
C LYS A 87 33.46 47.47 47.34
N SER A 88 34.01 48.65 47.07
CA SER A 88 33.26 49.91 46.95
C SER A 88 32.47 50.04 45.64
N HIS A 89 32.86 49.30 44.60
CA HIS A 89 32.10 49.20 43.35
C HIS A 89 30.82 48.38 43.53
N TRP A 90 30.82 47.40 44.43
CA TRP A 90 29.65 46.58 44.69
C TRP A 90 28.54 47.35 45.39
N HIS A 91 28.81 48.16 46.41
CA HIS A 91 27.74 48.96 47.02
C HIS A 91 27.07 49.91 46.00
N ARG A 92 27.83 50.43 45.03
CA ARG A 92 27.29 51.29 43.96
C ARG A 92 26.56 50.52 42.86
N LEU A 93 27.02 49.32 42.51
CA LEU A 93 26.31 48.43 41.58
C LEU A 93 25.05 47.87 42.24
N ASP A 94 25.10 47.46 43.50
CA ASP A 94 24.00 46.97 44.34
C ASP A 94 23.00 48.09 44.66
N GLU A 95 23.42 49.35 44.82
CA GLU A 95 22.51 50.52 44.94
C GLU A 95 21.90 50.95 43.60
N ARG A 96 22.61 50.85 42.47
CA ARG A 96 22.03 51.05 41.12
C ARG A 96 21.21 49.85 40.65
N LEU A 97 21.52 48.67 41.18
CA LEU A 97 20.84 47.40 40.97
C LEU A 97 19.92 47.04 42.15
N ARG A 98 19.61 47.99 43.06
CA ARG A 98 18.47 47.95 44.01
C ARG A 98 17.20 48.07 43.18
N TRP A 99 16.97 46.99 42.47
CA TRP A 99 15.79 46.68 41.73
C TRP A 99 14.99 45.86 42.72
N ASP A 100 13.72 46.21 42.86
CA ASP A 100 12.77 45.51 43.70
C ASP A 100 12.49 44.14 43.06
N TRP A 101 13.48 43.25 43.14
CA TRP A 101 13.30 41.84 42.82
C TRP A 101 12.58 41.21 44.01
N SER A 102 11.31 41.55 44.17
CA SER A 102 10.39 40.71 44.91
C SER A 102 10.22 39.43 44.10
N PHE A 103 11.18 38.51 44.23
CA PHE A 103 10.98 37.14 43.82
C PHE A 103 9.80 36.59 44.64
N PRO A 104 8.88 35.82 44.06
CA PRO A 104 7.92 35.06 44.84
C PRO A 104 8.71 34.23 45.86
N ASP A 105 8.39 34.34 47.15
CA ASP A 105 9.11 33.72 48.29
C ASP A 105 9.11 32.17 48.26
N ASP A 106 8.66 31.54 47.17
CA ASP A 106 8.38 30.12 47.08
C ASP A 106 9.61 29.24 46.73
N ASP A 107 10.78 29.84 46.44
CA ASP A 107 12.04 29.11 46.22
C ASP A 107 13.18 29.69 47.09
N GLU A 108 13.14 29.37 48.40
CA GLU A 108 14.15 29.76 49.41
C GLU A 108 15.59 29.26 49.11
N SER A 109 15.82 28.54 48.00
CA SER A 109 17.07 27.86 47.72
C SER A 109 18.12 28.69 46.97
N MET A 110 17.74 29.81 46.32
CA MET A 110 18.67 30.74 45.68
C MET A 110 18.40 32.18 46.09
N GLY A 111 19.38 32.81 46.74
CA GLY A 111 19.29 34.25 47.02
C GLY A 111 19.22 35.07 45.71
N PRO A 112 18.67 36.30 45.73
CA PRO A 112 18.56 37.18 44.55
C PRO A 112 19.87 37.36 43.77
N ARG A 113 21.00 37.27 44.48
CA ARG A 113 22.36 37.30 43.90
C ARG A 113 22.70 36.05 43.10
N ASP A 114 22.32 34.87 43.58
CA ASP A 114 22.61 33.61 42.89
C ASP A 114 21.78 33.47 41.61
N GLY A 115 20.52 33.93 41.63
CA GLY A 115 19.68 34.00 40.43
C GLY A 115 20.27 34.90 39.33
N LEU A 116 20.69 36.12 39.68
CA LEU A 116 21.31 37.05 38.71
C LEU A 116 22.63 36.52 38.14
N LEU A 117 23.48 35.93 38.98
CA LEU A 117 24.73 35.31 38.52
C LEU A 117 24.48 34.11 37.61
N PHE A 118 23.43 33.33 37.87
CA PHE A 118 23.04 32.23 37.00
C PHE A 118 22.59 32.73 35.62
N TRP A 119 21.70 33.73 35.56
CA TRP A 119 21.28 34.34 34.29
C TRP A 119 22.46 34.84 33.46
N LEU A 120 23.38 35.56 34.09
CA LEU A 120 24.61 36.04 33.45
C LEU A 120 25.50 34.87 32.96
N SER A 121 25.58 33.78 33.72
CA SER A 121 26.33 32.57 33.33
C SER A 121 25.72 31.86 32.11
N CYS A 122 24.40 31.97 31.91
CA CYS A 122 23.69 31.50 30.73
C CYS A 122 23.86 32.41 29.51
N GLY A 123 24.53 33.56 29.67
CA GLY A 123 24.78 34.54 28.62
C GLY A 123 23.62 35.53 28.41
N LEU A 124 22.67 35.59 29.33
CA LEU A 124 21.55 36.53 29.29
C LEU A 124 21.93 37.85 29.95
N THR A 125 21.58 38.96 29.31
CA THR A 125 21.72 40.30 29.92
C THR A 125 20.71 40.50 31.05
N PRO A 126 20.94 41.42 32.01
CA PRO A 126 19.97 41.72 33.06
C PRO A 126 18.58 42.12 32.50
N ASP A 127 18.54 42.80 31.36
CA ASP A 127 17.27 43.17 30.71
C ASP A 127 16.55 41.96 30.12
N GLN A 128 17.28 41.03 29.48
CA GLN A 128 16.69 39.77 29.02
C GLN A 128 16.19 38.93 30.20
N ALA A 129 16.99 38.78 31.26
CA ALA A 129 16.59 38.06 32.47
C ALA A 129 15.29 38.63 33.05
N ARG A 130 15.16 39.96 33.10
CA ARG A 130 13.89 40.62 33.48
C ARG A 130 12.73 40.22 32.57
N LEU A 131 12.90 40.27 31.26
CA LEU A 131 11.83 39.89 30.32
C LEU A 131 11.39 38.43 30.54
N TRP A 132 12.31 37.49 30.72
CA TRP A 132 12.00 36.10 31.02
C TRP A 132 11.28 35.92 32.36
N THR A 133 11.75 36.60 33.42
CA THR A 133 11.11 36.54 34.75
C THR A 133 9.72 37.20 34.75
N THR A 134 9.55 38.34 34.08
CA THR A 134 8.24 39.02 33.95
C THR A 134 7.26 38.20 33.12
N ALA A 135 7.75 37.41 32.15
CA ALA A 135 6.95 36.44 31.43
C ALA A 135 6.64 35.16 32.25
N GLY A 136 7.12 35.05 33.50
CA GLY A 136 6.78 33.96 34.41
C GLY A 136 7.56 32.66 34.18
N TRP A 137 8.70 32.72 33.50
CA TRP A 137 9.54 31.55 33.28
C TRP A 137 10.40 31.21 34.50
N ASP A 138 10.55 29.90 34.76
CA ASP A 138 11.58 29.43 35.65
C ASP A 138 12.98 29.61 35.03
N LEU A 139 13.97 29.77 35.91
CA LEU A 139 15.36 30.06 35.56
C LEU A 139 15.97 29.02 34.62
N LEU A 140 15.66 27.73 34.83
CA LEU A 140 16.24 26.63 34.05
C LEU A 140 15.61 26.55 32.66
N ALA A 141 14.29 26.65 32.56
CA ALA A 141 13.59 26.65 31.28
C ALA A 141 14.01 27.84 30.42
N ALA A 142 13.97 29.05 30.96
CA ALA A 142 14.39 30.23 30.24
C ALA A 142 15.84 30.16 29.76
N SER A 143 16.75 29.58 30.57
CA SER A 143 18.13 29.35 30.15
C SER A 143 18.25 28.43 28.93
N CYS A 144 17.43 27.38 28.87
CA CYS A 144 17.39 26.45 27.75
C CYS A 144 16.87 27.12 26.47
N TRP A 145 15.74 27.85 26.57
CA TRP A 145 15.14 28.54 25.43
C TRP A 145 16.01 29.69 24.91
N ALA A 146 16.60 30.48 25.81
CA ALA A 146 17.55 31.54 25.46
C ALA A 146 18.83 31.00 24.81
N ALA A 147 19.36 29.86 25.26
CA ALA A 147 20.51 29.22 24.63
C ALA A 147 20.25 28.81 23.18
N ALA A 148 18.97 28.64 22.81
CA ALA A 148 18.54 28.38 21.44
C ALA A 148 18.11 29.67 20.69
N ASN A 149 18.58 30.84 21.15
CA ASN A 149 18.36 32.17 20.59
C ASN A 149 16.87 32.49 20.32
N LEU A 150 15.97 32.18 21.26
CA LEU A 150 14.61 32.72 21.21
C LEU A 150 14.42 33.87 22.16
N GLU A 151 13.54 34.77 21.74
CA GLU A 151 12.97 35.77 22.62
C GLU A 151 11.92 35.14 23.56
N PRO A 152 11.67 35.76 24.73
CA PRO A 152 10.69 35.26 25.70
C PRO A 152 9.29 35.07 25.12
N ASP A 153 8.82 36.00 24.28
CA ASP A 153 7.47 35.98 23.70
C ASP A 153 7.29 34.79 22.74
N ASP A 154 8.26 34.55 21.85
CA ASP A 154 8.25 33.40 20.95
C ASP A 154 8.25 32.10 21.75
N SER A 155 9.13 32.01 22.76
CA SER A 155 9.23 30.84 23.62
C SER A 155 7.92 30.57 24.35
N MET A 156 7.21 31.64 24.75
CA MET A 156 5.92 31.53 25.42
C MET A 156 4.85 31.02 24.47
N ALA A 157 4.88 31.44 23.20
CA ALA A 157 3.98 30.90 22.18
C ALA A 157 4.20 29.39 21.96
N TRP A 158 5.45 28.91 21.95
CA TRP A 158 5.73 27.47 21.90
C TRP A 158 5.25 26.73 23.16
N PHE A 159 5.57 27.27 24.34
CA PHE A 159 5.25 26.65 25.62
C PHE A 159 3.74 26.60 25.89
N SER A 160 3.01 27.67 25.61
CA SER A 160 1.54 27.71 25.72
C SER A 160 0.85 26.76 24.72
N GLY A 161 1.51 26.45 23.60
CA GLY A 161 1.13 25.38 22.68
C GLY A 161 1.41 23.95 23.21
N GLY A 162 1.96 23.84 24.42
CA GLY A 162 2.37 22.58 25.04
C GLY A 162 3.68 22.02 24.49
N LEU A 163 4.43 22.79 23.68
CA LEU A 163 5.64 22.33 23.01
C LEU A 163 6.89 22.67 23.83
N ASN A 164 7.83 21.74 23.88
CA ASN A 164 9.11 21.93 24.56
C ASN A 164 10.21 22.35 23.57
N LEU A 165 11.41 22.62 24.10
CA LEU A 165 12.54 23.05 23.29
C LEU A 165 12.99 21.99 22.26
N SER A 166 12.86 20.70 22.57
CA SER A 166 13.18 19.61 21.65
C SER A 166 12.20 19.59 20.47
N ASP A 167 10.90 19.76 20.73
CA ASP A 167 9.88 19.87 19.68
C ASP A 167 10.22 21.03 18.73
N ARG A 168 10.57 22.18 19.32
CA ARG A 168 10.99 23.36 18.56
C ARG A 168 12.28 23.13 17.78
N GLN A 169 13.26 22.41 18.30
CA GLN A 169 14.49 22.04 17.57
C GLN A 169 14.21 21.11 16.39
N GLN A 170 13.25 20.18 16.53
CA GLN A 170 12.84 19.29 15.44
C GLN A 170 12.02 20.01 14.36
N LEU A 171 11.31 21.08 14.73
CA LEU A 171 10.46 21.88 13.84
C LEU A 171 11.12 23.19 13.37
N LEU A 172 12.40 23.40 13.72
CA LEU A 172 13.10 24.68 13.57
C LEU A 172 13.29 25.02 12.09
N GLY A 173 12.75 26.18 11.69
CA GLY A 173 12.79 26.67 10.31
C GLY A 173 11.63 26.23 9.41
N SER A 174 10.71 25.40 9.91
CA SER A 174 9.60 24.85 9.12
C SER A 174 8.23 25.46 9.41
N CYS A 175 8.00 26.01 10.61
CA CYS A 175 6.69 26.56 10.98
C CYS A 175 6.72 27.55 12.17
N SER A 176 5.61 28.27 12.35
CA SER A 176 5.36 29.12 13.53
C SER A 176 4.89 28.29 14.74
N PRO A 177 5.04 28.81 15.98
CA PRO A 177 4.55 28.13 17.18
C PRO A 177 3.05 27.78 17.12
N GLU A 178 2.22 28.65 16.54
CA GLU A 178 0.78 28.38 16.38
C GLU A 178 0.51 27.15 15.50
N VAL A 179 1.25 27.04 14.38
CA VAL A 179 1.13 25.89 13.47
C VAL A 179 1.62 24.62 14.17
N ALA A 180 2.77 24.67 14.84
CA ALA A 180 3.27 23.53 15.60
C ALA A 180 2.28 23.07 16.69
N ALA A 181 1.65 24.02 17.39
CA ALA A 181 0.66 23.72 18.43
C ALA A 181 -0.60 23.08 17.83
N ALA A 182 -1.03 23.54 16.65
CA ALA A 182 -2.13 22.91 15.91
C ALA A 182 -1.79 21.48 15.50
N TRP A 183 -0.57 21.24 14.99
CA TRP A 183 -0.09 19.88 14.66
C TRP A 183 -0.06 18.96 15.89
N ARG A 184 0.39 19.45 17.05
CA ARG A 184 0.38 18.66 18.29
C ARG A 184 -1.05 18.30 18.74
N ARG A 185 -2.01 19.19 18.52
CA ARG A 185 -3.40 19.02 18.98
C ARG A 185 -4.24 18.15 18.05
N GLU A 186 -4.07 18.33 16.75
CA GLU A 186 -4.96 17.78 15.72
C GLU A 186 -4.24 16.82 14.75
N GLY A 187 -2.92 16.86 14.70
CA GLY A 187 -2.12 16.03 13.82
C GLY A 187 -1.97 14.59 14.30
N PRO A 188 -1.24 13.77 13.53
CA PRO A 188 -0.88 12.42 13.93
C PRO A 188 -0.12 12.45 15.26
N ALA A 189 -0.48 11.58 16.21
CA ALA A 189 0.22 11.49 17.50
C ALA A 189 1.64 10.91 17.39
N ASP A 190 2.12 10.63 16.17
CA ASP A 190 3.42 10.01 15.95
C ASP A 190 4.57 11.04 16.03
N ALA A 191 5.74 10.54 16.45
CA ALA A 191 6.99 11.30 16.48
C ALA A 191 7.46 11.77 15.09
N LEU A 192 6.72 11.46 14.02
CA LEU A 192 7.03 11.78 12.63
C LEU A 192 6.27 13.02 12.13
N THR A 193 5.62 13.77 13.01
CA THR A 193 4.93 15.04 12.70
C THR A 193 5.82 15.99 11.88
N SER A 194 7.12 16.05 12.17
CA SER A 194 8.08 16.87 11.40
C SER A 194 8.22 16.41 9.94
N GLY A 195 8.19 15.09 9.67
CA GLY A 195 8.25 14.55 8.32
C GLY A 195 7.03 14.90 7.48
N TRP A 196 5.82 14.82 8.05
CA TRP A 196 4.59 15.24 7.37
C TRP A 196 4.64 16.72 6.97
N MET A 197 5.14 17.57 7.88
CA MET A 197 5.25 19.00 7.66
C MET A 197 6.32 19.36 6.60
N GLN A 198 7.50 18.74 6.69
CA GLN A 198 8.60 18.95 5.72
C GLN A 198 8.19 18.57 4.30
N GLU A 199 7.38 17.52 4.17
CA GLU A 199 6.84 17.06 2.89
C GLU A 199 5.63 17.88 2.42
N GLY A 200 5.22 18.90 3.17
CA GLY A 200 4.16 19.84 2.77
C GLY A 200 2.74 19.28 2.89
N PHE A 201 2.49 18.31 3.77
CA PHE A 201 1.12 17.90 4.09
C PHE A 201 0.44 18.93 4.97
N SER A 202 -0.88 19.07 4.83
CA SER A 202 -1.69 19.75 5.84
C SER A 202 -1.98 18.81 7.03
N ILE A 203 -2.32 19.38 8.20
CA ILE A 203 -2.76 18.61 9.38
C ILE A 203 -3.87 17.63 9.00
N ARG A 204 -4.85 18.11 8.23
CA ARG A 204 -5.97 17.30 7.75
C ARG A 204 -5.52 16.16 6.85
N ASP A 205 -4.68 16.45 5.84
CA ASP A 205 -4.21 15.43 4.91
C ASP A 205 -3.38 14.36 5.63
N ALA A 206 -2.44 14.78 6.48
CA ALA A 206 -1.65 13.86 7.31
C ALA A 206 -2.57 12.99 8.18
N GLY A 207 -3.57 13.58 8.83
CA GLY A 207 -4.57 12.84 9.60
C GLY A 207 -5.39 11.85 8.76
N GLU A 208 -5.69 12.16 7.49
CA GLU A 208 -6.35 11.22 6.56
C GLU A 208 -5.43 10.04 6.18
N TRP A 209 -4.14 10.31 5.91
CA TRP A 209 -3.15 9.27 5.60
C TRP A 209 -2.81 8.38 6.79
N THR A 210 -2.62 8.95 7.98
CA THR A 210 -2.38 8.20 9.22
C THR A 210 -3.58 7.31 9.56
N ARG A 211 -4.82 7.82 9.45
CA ARG A 211 -6.03 6.99 9.63
C ARG A 211 -6.16 5.87 8.61
N ALA A 212 -5.62 6.08 7.41
CA ALA A 212 -5.50 5.04 6.39
C ALA A 212 -4.35 4.04 6.67
N GLY A 213 -3.53 4.27 7.70
CA GLY A 213 -2.44 3.40 8.11
C GLY A 213 -1.17 3.56 7.27
N PHE A 214 -0.91 4.77 6.76
CA PHE A 214 0.32 5.11 6.06
C PHE A 214 1.19 6.04 6.91
N ASP A 215 2.51 5.83 6.88
CA ASP A 215 3.49 6.79 7.37
C ASP A 215 3.71 7.92 6.35
N CYS A 216 4.48 8.95 6.76
CA CYS A 216 4.71 10.13 5.92
C CYS A 216 5.37 9.78 4.59
N TRP A 217 6.38 8.93 4.58
CA TRP A 217 7.12 8.54 3.37
C TRP A 217 6.26 7.75 2.39
N ALA A 218 5.49 6.78 2.89
CA ALA A 218 4.56 6.03 2.07
C ALA A 218 3.47 6.95 1.50
N ALA A 219 2.97 7.91 2.27
CA ALA A 219 2.00 8.89 1.82
C ALA A 219 2.55 9.84 0.74
N VAL A 220 3.81 10.30 0.86
CA VAL A 220 4.49 11.08 -0.19
C VAL A 220 4.46 10.32 -1.52
N GLU A 221 4.91 9.07 -1.51
CA GLU A 221 4.98 8.28 -2.74
C GLU A 221 3.61 8.10 -3.40
N TRP A 222 2.55 7.87 -2.61
CA TRP A 222 1.18 7.78 -3.15
C TRP A 222 0.63 9.12 -3.62
N ARG A 223 0.93 10.21 -2.89
CA ARG A 223 0.53 11.58 -3.25
C ARG A 223 1.17 12.02 -4.56
N ASP A 224 2.44 11.69 -4.81
CA ASP A 224 3.14 12.00 -6.07
C ASP A 224 2.50 11.26 -7.25
N LEU A 225 1.97 10.06 -6.99
CA LEU A 225 1.12 9.33 -7.92
C LEU A 225 -0.31 9.89 -8.02
N ARG A 226 -0.63 11.00 -7.35
CA ARG A 226 -1.96 11.63 -7.24
C ARG A 226 -3.03 10.62 -6.79
N VAL A 227 -2.67 9.75 -5.86
CA VAL A 227 -3.56 8.76 -5.26
C VAL A 227 -4.02 9.28 -3.92
N SER A 228 -5.33 9.32 -3.67
CA SER A 228 -5.87 9.71 -2.36
C SER A 228 -5.66 8.60 -1.32
N PRO A 229 -5.69 8.91 -0.01
CA PRO A 229 -5.55 7.92 1.06
C PRO A 229 -6.49 6.72 0.87
N LEU A 230 -7.76 6.98 0.53
CA LEU A 230 -8.78 5.94 0.33
C LEU A 230 -8.43 5.00 -0.84
N LEU A 231 -7.92 5.54 -1.95
CA LEU A 231 -7.50 4.71 -3.08
C LEU A 231 -6.21 3.93 -2.77
N ALA A 232 -5.28 4.53 -2.03
CA ALA A 232 -4.05 3.87 -1.60
C ALA A 232 -4.33 2.65 -0.70
N VAL A 233 -5.30 2.76 0.23
CA VAL A 233 -5.82 1.61 1.00
C VAL A 233 -6.32 0.53 0.04
N GLY A 234 -7.15 0.90 -0.94
CA GLY A 234 -7.66 -0.05 -1.92
C GLY A 234 -6.58 -0.77 -2.74
N PHE A 235 -5.47 -0.10 -3.05
CA PHE A 235 -4.32 -0.73 -3.71
C PHE A 235 -3.53 -1.65 -2.77
N ARG A 236 -3.29 -1.21 -1.52
CA ARG A 236 -2.64 -2.03 -0.49
C ARG A 236 -3.41 -3.31 -0.23
N ASP A 237 -4.71 -3.21 -0.03
CA ASP A 237 -5.58 -4.35 0.29
C ASP A 237 -5.69 -5.33 -0.91
N ALA A 238 -5.62 -4.81 -2.14
CA ALA A 238 -5.51 -5.62 -3.36
C ALA A 238 -4.07 -6.13 -3.64
N GLN A 239 -3.12 -5.89 -2.74
CA GLN A 239 -1.70 -6.25 -2.88
C GLN A 239 -1.04 -5.69 -4.16
N ILE A 240 -1.49 -4.52 -4.62
CA ILE A 240 -0.95 -3.83 -5.78
C ILE A 240 0.13 -2.85 -5.32
N SER A 241 1.38 -3.10 -5.71
CA SER A 241 2.51 -2.25 -5.33
C SER A 241 2.46 -0.86 -5.98
N LYS A 242 3.08 0.13 -5.32
CA LYS A 242 3.25 1.50 -5.83
C LYS A 242 3.90 1.54 -7.21
N ALA A 243 4.98 0.78 -7.40
CA ALA A 243 5.66 0.65 -8.69
C ALA A 243 4.73 0.12 -9.78
N ARG A 244 3.84 -0.84 -9.45
CA ARG A 244 2.82 -1.33 -10.38
C ARG A 244 1.84 -0.21 -10.72
N VAL A 245 1.26 0.49 -9.74
CA VAL A 245 0.34 1.62 -10.02
C VAL A 245 0.98 2.70 -10.88
N SER A 246 2.23 3.08 -10.58
CA SER A 246 3.00 4.04 -11.38
C SER A 246 3.13 3.59 -12.84
N LYS A 247 3.49 2.33 -13.09
CA LYS A 247 3.59 1.78 -14.44
C LYS A 247 2.26 1.86 -15.20
N TRP A 248 1.14 1.55 -14.55
CA TRP A 248 -0.18 1.65 -15.17
C TRP A 248 -0.56 3.10 -15.50
N LYS A 249 -0.32 4.03 -14.57
CA LYS A 249 -0.56 5.47 -14.76
C LYS A 249 0.28 6.04 -15.90
N LEU A 250 1.56 5.64 -16.01
CA LEU A 250 2.45 6.02 -17.13
C LEU A 250 1.95 5.51 -18.49
N ASN A 251 1.14 4.45 -18.51
CA ASN A 251 0.49 3.94 -19.72
C ASN A 251 -0.91 4.55 -19.94
N GLY A 252 -1.22 5.68 -19.30
CA GLY A 252 -2.45 6.44 -19.53
C GLY A 252 -3.71 5.92 -18.82
N TRP A 253 -3.58 4.93 -17.92
CA TRP A 253 -4.75 4.40 -17.23
C TRP A 253 -5.30 5.36 -16.17
N PRO A 254 -6.62 5.59 -16.12
CA PRO A 254 -7.22 6.38 -15.06
C PRO A 254 -7.10 5.65 -13.73
N ILE A 255 -6.67 6.36 -12.68
CA ILE A 255 -6.35 5.77 -11.37
C ILE A 255 -7.49 4.95 -10.77
N THR A 256 -8.74 5.37 -11.02
CA THR A 256 -9.95 4.69 -10.56
C THR A 256 -10.15 3.31 -11.18
N ARG A 257 -9.62 3.08 -12.39
CA ARG A 257 -9.68 1.76 -13.06
C ARG A 257 -8.47 0.88 -12.80
N ILE A 258 -7.33 1.45 -12.40
CA ILE A 258 -6.10 0.66 -12.17
C ILE A 258 -6.36 -0.44 -11.14
N ARG A 259 -7.14 -0.16 -10.08
CA ARG A 259 -7.42 -1.17 -9.04
C ARG A 259 -8.13 -2.39 -9.62
N GLU A 260 -9.20 -2.17 -10.38
CA GLU A 260 -10.02 -3.24 -10.95
C GLU A 260 -9.22 -4.11 -11.93
N TRP A 261 -8.38 -3.49 -12.76
CA TRP A 261 -7.65 -4.22 -13.79
C TRP A 261 -6.34 -4.82 -13.27
N ALA A 262 -5.62 -4.13 -12.39
CA ALA A 262 -4.33 -4.59 -11.88
C ALA A 262 -4.47 -5.68 -10.80
N SER A 263 -5.64 -5.85 -10.18
CA SER A 263 -5.88 -6.97 -9.26
C SER A 263 -5.98 -8.32 -9.99
N GLU A 264 -6.34 -8.32 -11.28
CA GLU A 264 -6.68 -9.54 -12.01
C GLU A 264 -5.78 -9.80 -13.21
N PHE A 265 -5.25 -8.75 -13.84
CA PHE A 265 -4.53 -8.86 -15.10
C PHE A 265 -3.13 -8.28 -15.04
N ARG A 266 -2.25 -8.82 -15.89
CA ARG A 266 -0.98 -8.18 -16.20
C ARG A 266 -1.24 -6.92 -17.01
N LEU A 267 -0.34 -5.94 -16.87
CA LEU A 267 -0.46 -4.66 -17.59
C LEU A 267 -0.55 -4.84 -19.11
N GLN A 268 0.19 -5.80 -19.69
CA GLN A 268 0.17 -6.04 -21.14
C GLN A 268 -1.20 -6.56 -21.62
N ASP A 269 -1.81 -7.50 -20.88
CA ASP A 269 -3.15 -8.02 -21.18
C ASP A 269 -4.20 -6.92 -21.11
N ALA A 270 -4.13 -6.11 -20.05
CA ALA A 270 -5.06 -5.00 -19.88
C ALA A 270 -4.90 -3.94 -20.97
N LEU A 271 -3.66 -3.57 -21.32
CA LEU A 271 -3.40 -2.61 -22.40
C LEU A 271 -3.90 -3.12 -23.75
N TRP A 272 -3.66 -4.40 -24.05
CA TRP A 272 -4.19 -5.04 -25.26
C TRP A 272 -5.72 -4.97 -25.27
N ALA A 273 -6.37 -5.40 -24.18
CA ALA A 273 -7.82 -5.36 -24.05
C ALA A 273 -8.40 -3.95 -24.16
N HIS A 274 -7.77 -2.96 -23.52
CA HIS A 274 -8.22 -1.57 -23.55
C HIS A 274 -8.14 -0.96 -24.95
N ARG A 275 -7.05 -1.23 -25.70
CA ARG A 275 -6.89 -0.77 -27.10
C ARG A 275 -7.95 -1.36 -28.03
N ARG A 276 -8.51 -2.51 -27.68
CA ARG A 276 -9.59 -3.19 -28.42
C ARG A 276 -10.97 -2.95 -27.80
N GLU A 277 -11.07 -2.00 -26.87
CA GLU A 277 -12.30 -1.66 -26.16
C GLU A 277 -12.98 -2.85 -25.46
N LEU A 278 -12.21 -3.89 -25.11
CA LEU A 278 -12.72 -5.07 -24.44
C LEU A 278 -13.09 -4.72 -22.99
N SER A 279 -14.26 -5.22 -22.57
CA SER A 279 -14.65 -5.13 -21.16
C SER A 279 -13.79 -6.05 -20.30
N ILE A 280 -13.66 -5.72 -19.01
CA ILE A 280 -12.99 -6.58 -18.03
C ILE A 280 -13.62 -7.99 -17.99
N ARG A 281 -14.95 -8.08 -18.16
CA ARG A 281 -15.68 -9.36 -18.19
C ARG A 281 -15.29 -10.21 -19.39
N THR A 282 -15.11 -9.57 -20.54
CA THR A 282 -14.62 -10.24 -21.76
C THR A 282 -13.21 -10.77 -21.55
N LEU A 283 -12.32 -9.95 -20.98
CA LEU A 283 -10.94 -10.38 -20.72
C LEU A 283 -10.88 -11.54 -19.71
N ARG A 284 -11.73 -11.54 -18.68
CA ARG A 284 -11.87 -12.70 -17.77
C ARG A 284 -12.22 -13.97 -18.54
N ARG A 285 -13.25 -13.93 -19.39
CA ARG A 285 -13.65 -15.08 -20.22
C ARG A 285 -12.52 -15.60 -21.10
N LEU A 286 -11.64 -14.72 -21.59
CA LEU A 286 -10.45 -15.10 -22.36
C LEU A 286 -9.41 -15.80 -21.49
N VAL A 287 -9.09 -15.23 -20.33
CA VAL A 287 -8.09 -15.78 -19.39
C VAL A 287 -8.55 -17.12 -18.83
N ASP A 288 -9.80 -17.22 -18.38
CA ASP A 288 -10.38 -18.46 -17.82
C ASP A 288 -10.28 -19.65 -18.78
N ARG A 289 -10.20 -19.38 -20.08
CA ARG A 289 -10.16 -20.37 -21.15
C ARG A 289 -8.75 -20.77 -21.57
N SER A 290 -7.75 -19.97 -21.19
CA SER A 290 -6.37 -20.26 -21.52
C SER A 290 -5.75 -21.33 -20.62
N ASP A 291 -6.43 -21.74 -19.53
CA ASP A 291 -5.86 -22.50 -18.40
C ASP A 291 -4.59 -21.85 -17.80
N LEU A 292 -4.25 -20.64 -18.22
CA LEU A 292 -3.07 -19.91 -17.76
C LEU A 292 -3.44 -19.02 -16.58
N SER A 293 -2.52 -18.95 -15.62
CA SER A 293 -2.63 -18.17 -14.39
C SER A 293 -2.60 -16.65 -14.66
N GLY A 294 -3.76 -16.09 -15.03
CA GLY A 294 -3.97 -14.65 -15.07
C GLY A 294 -3.35 -13.91 -16.26
N CYS A 295 -3.08 -14.60 -17.37
CA CYS A 295 -2.58 -13.99 -18.60
C CYS A 295 -3.26 -14.59 -19.83
N VAL A 296 -3.51 -13.75 -20.85
CA VAL A 296 -3.99 -14.24 -22.14
C VAL A 296 -2.79 -14.80 -22.90
N ASP A 297 -2.93 -16.05 -23.38
CA ASP A 297 -1.98 -16.69 -24.28
C ASP A 297 -1.70 -15.78 -25.50
N PRO A 298 -0.44 -15.48 -25.84
CA PRO A 298 -0.09 -14.70 -27.03
C PRO A 298 -0.74 -15.23 -28.33
N VAL A 299 -0.84 -16.55 -28.49
CA VAL A 299 -1.49 -17.18 -29.66
C VAL A 299 -2.99 -16.90 -29.66
N LEU A 300 -3.63 -16.93 -28.49
CA LEU A 300 -5.04 -16.55 -28.37
C LEU A 300 -5.26 -15.06 -28.67
N ARG A 301 -4.33 -14.17 -28.26
CA ARG A 301 -4.41 -12.74 -28.61
C ARG A 301 -4.31 -12.53 -30.12
N GLU A 302 -3.34 -13.17 -30.76
CA GLU A 302 -3.16 -13.09 -32.22
C GLU A 302 -4.40 -13.58 -32.95
N ARG A 303 -4.97 -14.72 -32.53
CA ARG A 303 -6.22 -15.22 -33.09
C ARG A 303 -7.35 -14.22 -32.91
N VAL A 304 -7.63 -13.74 -31.70
CA VAL A 304 -8.70 -12.74 -31.48
C VAL A 304 -8.46 -11.49 -32.33
N ASP A 305 -7.21 -11.06 -32.49
CA ASP A 305 -6.87 -9.89 -33.28
C ASP A 305 -7.21 -10.06 -34.77
N LEU A 306 -7.05 -11.26 -35.33
CA LEU A 306 -7.47 -11.60 -36.70
C LEU A 306 -9.00 -11.50 -36.87
N TRP A 307 -9.77 -12.02 -35.90
CA TRP A 307 -11.23 -11.94 -35.94
C TRP A 307 -11.73 -10.50 -35.87
N LEU A 308 -11.14 -9.70 -34.98
CA LEU A 308 -11.52 -8.29 -34.85
C LEU A 308 -11.15 -7.48 -36.10
N ALA A 309 -10.09 -7.85 -36.82
CA ALA A 309 -9.73 -7.21 -38.09
C ALA A 309 -10.81 -7.42 -39.17
N ASP A 310 -11.46 -8.58 -39.15
CA ASP A 310 -12.60 -8.92 -40.02
C ASP A 310 -13.95 -8.38 -39.49
N SER A 311 -13.92 -7.40 -38.58
CA SER A 311 -15.10 -6.75 -38.00
C SER A 311 -16.05 -7.70 -37.26
N TRP A 312 -15.52 -8.79 -36.71
CA TRP A 312 -16.31 -9.66 -35.84
C TRP A 312 -16.60 -8.98 -34.52
N ASP A 313 -17.80 -9.22 -34.00
CA ASP A 313 -18.07 -8.90 -32.61
C ASP A 313 -17.22 -9.80 -31.69
N VAL A 314 -16.79 -9.22 -30.57
CA VAL A 314 -15.91 -9.89 -29.62
C VAL A 314 -16.55 -11.16 -29.06
N ASP A 315 -17.82 -11.12 -28.66
CA ASP A 315 -18.48 -12.30 -28.10
C ASP A 315 -18.63 -13.39 -29.17
N GLN A 316 -18.88 -13.00 -30.43
CA GLN A 316 -18.85 -13.95 -31.55
C GLN A 316 -17.46 -14.59 -31.69
N ALA A 317 -16.40 -13.80 -31.75
CA ALA A 317 -15.03 -14.31 -31.87
C ALA A 317 -14.69 -15.30 -30.74
N LEU A 318 -15.18 -15.05 -29.52
CA LEU A 318 -15.02 -15.96 -28.40
C LEU A 318 -15.77 -17.29 -28.58
N ASP A 319 -17.00 -17.26 -29.08
CA ASP A 319 -17.80 -18.48 -29.30
C ASP A 319 -17.19 -19.35 -30.40
N TRP A 320 -16.67 -18.74 -31.45
CA TRP A 320 -15.95 -19.49 -32.47
C TRP A 320 -14.58 -19.99 -32.03
N LEU A 321 -13.86 -19.20 -31.24
CA LEU A 321 -12.67 -19.68 -30.56
C LEU A 321 -13.03 -20.90 -29.69
N ARG A 322 -14.20 -20.90 -28.99
CA ARG A 322 -14.72 -22.04 -28.17
C ARG A 322 -14.98 -23.29 -29.01
N ALA A 323 -15.41 -23.10 -30.24
CA ALA A 323 -15.55 -24.17 -31.21
C ALA A 323 -14.21 -24.67 -31.79
N GLU A 324 -13.07 -24.07 -31.40
CA GLU A 324 -11.73 -24.37 -31.93
C GLU A 324 -11.61 -24.14 -33.45
N VAL A 325 -12.44 -23.26 -33.99
CA VAL A 325 -12.46 -22.93 -35.42
C VAL A 325 -11.38 -21.88 -35.72
N ASP A 326 -10.67 -22.09 -36.83
CA ASP A 326 -9.64 -21.15 -37.27
C ASP A 326 -10.27 -19.85 -37.81
N PRO A 327 -9.73 -18.65 -37.47
CA PRO A 327 -10.16 -17.38 -38.05
C PRO A 327 -10.37 -17.43 -39.56
N GLU A 328 -9.46 -18.03 -40.31
CA GLU A 328 -9.46 -18.03 -41.78
C GLU A 328 -10.68 -18.75 -42.35
N THR A 329 -11.10 -19.85 -41.70
CA THR A 329 -12.24 -20.67 -42.15
C THR A 329 -13.58 -20.24 -41.57
N SER A 330 -13.57 -19.40 -40.54
CA SER A 330 -14.78 -19.02 -39.80
C SER A 330 -15.81 -18.26 -40.63
N GLY A 331 -15.34 -17.41 -41.56
CA GLY A 331 -16.19 -16.67 -42.48
C GLY A 331 -16.99 -17.59 -43.38
N GLU A 332 -16.38 -18.69 -43.84
CA GLU A 332 -17.03 -19.72 -44.65
C GLU A 332 -18.16 -20.40 -43.86
N TRP A 333 -17.87 -20.89 -42.66
CA TRP A 333 -18.86 -21.55 -41.82
C TRP A 333 -20.03 -20.62 -41.44
N ARG A 334 -19.74 -19.35 -41.17
CA ARG A 334 -20.77 -18.34 -40.90
C ARG A 334 -21.64 -18.05 -42.13
N ALA A 335 -21.04 -17.99 -43.32
CA ALA A 335 -21.79 -17.80 -44.57
C ALA A 335 -22.77 -18.95 -44.85
N LEU A 336 -22.46 -20.17 -44.37
CA LEU A 336 -23.35 -21.33 -44.40
C LEU A 336 -24.47 -21.28 -43.33
N GLY A 337 -24.47 -20.27 -42.45
CA GLY A 337 -25.46 -20.11 -41.38
C GLY A 337 -25.30 -21.07 -40.21
N LEU A 338 -24.14 -21.71 -40.07
CA LEU A 338 -23.85 -22.65 -38.98
C LEU A 338 -23.35 -21.91 -37.74
N ARG A 339 -23.75 -22.40 -36.56
CA ARG A 339 -23.30 -21.89 -35.27
C ARG A 339 -21.97 -22.54 -34.86
N PRO A 340 -21.13 -21.86 -34.05
CA PRO A 340 -19.85 -22.40 -33.57
C PRO A 340 -19.94 -23.83 -33.03
N GLU A 341 -20.92 -24.13 -32.18
CA GLU A 341 -21.07 -25.46 -31.57
C GLU A 341 -21.43 -26.54 -32.58
N GLU A 342 -22.19 -26.19 -33.62
CA GLU A 342 -22.53 -27.10 -34.72
C GLU A 342 -21.29 -27.40 -35.56
N VAL A 343 -20.50 -26.35 -35.87
CA VAL A 343 -19.24 -26.46 -36.61
C VAL A 343 -18.24 -27.33 -35.86
N ARG A 344 -18.09 -27.13 -34.54
CA ARG A 344 -17.21 -27.97 -33.71
C ARG A 344 -17.56 -29.46 -33.87
N ARG A 345 -18.84 -29.80 -33.76
CA ARG A 345 -19.29 -31.21 -33.89
C ARG A 345 -19.09 -31.74 -35.30
N LEU A 346 -19.26 -30.91 -36.34
CA LEU A 346 -18.97 -31.30 -37.72
C LEU A 346 -17.48 -31.55 -37.94
N LEU A 347 -16.60 -30.69 -37.40
CA LEU A 347 -15.15 -30.86 -37.45
C LEU A 347 -14.69 -32.12 -36.68
N GLU A 348 -15.29 -32.42 -35.52
CA GLU A 348 -15.05 -33.66 -34.78
C GLU A 348 -15.44 -34.92 -35.58
N ARG A 349 -16.31 -34.79 -36.60
CA ARG A 349 -16.66 -35.85 -37.54
C ARG A 349 -15.91 -35.77 -38.88
N GLY A 350 -14.92 -34.88 -38.99
CA GLY A 350 -14.11 -34.72 -40.20
C GLY A 350 -14.82 -34.03 -41.37
N VAL A 351 -15.90 -33.29 -41.10
CA VAL A 351 -16.63 -32.54 -42.14
C VAL A 351 -15.99 -31.17 -42.32
N SER A 352 -15.46 -30.90 -43.51
CA SER A 352 -14.92 -29.58 -43.89
C SER A 352 -16.02 -28.58 -44.27
N SER A 353 -15.66 -27.29 -44.38
CA SER A 353 -16.57 -26.23 -44.83
C SER A 353 -17.12 -26.52 -46.24
N GLN A 354 -16.25 -26.95 -47.16
CA GLN A 354 -16.63 -27.37 -48.52
C GLN A 354 -17.59 -28.57 -48.52
N ALA A 355 -17.37 -29.54 -47.62
CA ALA A 355 -18.28 -30.67 -47.49
C ALA A 355 -19.65 -30.22 -46.97
N ALA A 356 -19.70 -29.32 -45.98
CA ALA A 356 -20.94 -28.73 -45.47
C ALA A 356 -21.66 -27.88 -46.53
N GLU A 357 -20.93 -27.14 -47.37
CA GLU A 357 -21.49 -26.43 -48.52
C GLU A 357 -22.12 -27.42 -49.51
N HIS A 358 -21.48 -28.56 -49.78
CA HIS A 358 -22.05 -29.62 -50.63
C HIS A 358 -23.33 -30.22 -50.03
N TRP A 359 -23.38 -30.42 -48.70
CA TRP A 359 -24.63 -30.82 -48.02
C TRP A 359 -25.77 -29.82 -48.27
N ILE A 360 -25.47 -28.51 -48.19
CA ILE A 360 -26.47 -27.45 -48.41
C ILE A 360 -26.89 -27.38 -49.88
N SER A 361 -25.94 -27.53 -50.82
CA SER A 361 -26.20 -27.47 -52.25
C SER A 361 -27.12 -28.60 -52.74
N VAL A 362 -27.03 -29.79 -52.13
CA VAL A 362 -27.93 -30.93 -52.42
C VAL A 362 -29.27 -30.86 -51.66
N GLY A 363 -29.53 -29.75 -50.96
CA GLY A 363 -30.82 -29.45 -50.33
C GLY A 363 -30.98 -29.92 -48.88
N VAL A 364 -29.90 -30.29 -48.19
CA VAL A 364 -29.95 -30.58 -46.75
C VAL A 364 -29.78 -29.27 -45.97
N PRO A 365 -30.76 -28.84 -45.15
CA PRO A 365 -30.62 -27.62 -44.36
C PRO A 365 -29.40 -27.69 -43.41
N ALA A 366 -28.68 -26.58 -43.26
CA ALA A 366 -27.47 -26.48 -42.43
C ALA A 366 -27.66 -27.08 -41.02
N ALA A 367 -28.77 -26.74 -40.36
CA ALA A 367 -29.13 -27.23 -39.03
C ALA A 367 -29.31 -28.76 -38.93
N HIS A 368 -29.48 -29.47 -40.06
CA HIS A 368 -29.71 -30.91 -40.09
C HIS A 368 -28.46 -31.71 -40.50
N ILE A 369 -27.40 -31.07 -41.02
CA ILE A 369 -26.21 -31.75 -41.55
C ILE A 369 -25.62 -32.72 -40.52
N LEU A 370 -25.44 -32.25 -39.28
CA LEU A 370 -24.86 -33.06 -38.21
C LEU A 370 -25.64 -34.36 -37.99
N ALA A 371 -26.96 -34.29 -37.96
CA ALA A 371 -27.79 -35.47 -37.76
C ALA A 371 -27.59 -36.48 -38.90
N TRP A 372 -27.57 -36.03 -40.16
CA TRP A 372 -27.30 -36.92 -41.30
C TRP A 372 -25.92 -37.57 -41.22
N VAL A 373 -24.88 -36.80 -40.86
CA VAL A 373 -23.51 -37.28 -40.67
C VAL A 373 -23.43 -38.32 -39.56
N GLU A 374 -24.14 -38.11 -38.44
CA GLU A 374 -24.18 -39.06 -37.31
C GLU A 374 -24.79 -40.41 -37.69
N PHE A 375 -25.69 -40.45 -38.67
CA PHE A 375 -26.26 -41.69 -39.23
C PHE A 375 -25.44 -42.27 -40.41
N GLY A 376 -24.27 -41.71 -40.70
CA GLY A 376 -23.36 -42.24 -41.73
C GLY A 376 -23.83 -41.97 -43.17
N PHE A 377 -24.65 -40.96 -43.38
CA PHE A 377 -25.01 -40.53 -44.73
C PHE A 377 -23.89 -39.66 -45.34
N THR A 378 -23.72 -39.80 -46.65
CA THR A 378 -23.01 -38.81 -47.47
C THR A 378 -24.01 -37.76 -47.97
N PRO A 379 -23.55 -36.57 -48.42
CA PRO A 379 -24.42 -35.55 -48.99
C PRO A 379 -25.36 -36.10 -50.08
N ASP A 380 -24.80 -36.78 -51.09
CA ASP A 380 -25.56 -37.28 -52.23
C ASP A 380 -26.58 -38.35 -51.81
N ARG A 381 -26.22 -39.19 -50.84
CA ARG A 381 -27.12 -40.20 -50.29
C ARG A 381 -28.26 -39.53 -49.54
N ALA A 382 -27.96 -38.55 -48.69
CA ALA A 382 -28.98 -37.82 -47.93
C ALA A 382 -29.90 -36.99 -48.83
N ALA A 383 -29.41 -36.44 -49.94
CA ALA A 383 -30.19 -35.69 -50.93
C ALA A 383 -31.41 -36.49 -51.41
N ALA A 384 -31.24 -37.80 -51.61
CA ALA A 384 -32.34 -38.68 -51.98
C ALA A 384 -33.39 -38.84 -50.88
N TRP A 385 -33.02 -38.65 -49.60
CA TRP A 385 -33.87 -38.89 -48.43
C TRP A 385 -34.39 -37.63 -47.73
N THR A 386 -34.14 -36.42 -48.24
CA THR A 386 -34.49 -35.13 -47.59
C THR A 386 -35.98 -34.95 -47.22
N PHE A 387 -36.87 -35.77 -47.77
CA PHE A 387 -38.30 -35.78 -47.48
C PHE A 387 -38.67 -36.52 -46.17
N VAL A 388 -37.69 -37.16 -45.51
CA VAL A 388 -37.81 -37.79 -44.18
C VAL A 388 -36.64 -37.41 -43.29
N ASP A 389 -36.77 -37.63 -41.98
CA ASP A 389 -35.65 -37.44 -41.05
C ASP A 389 -34.55 -38.51 -41.22
N PRO A 390 -33.29 -38.22 -40.81
CA PRO A 390 -32.15 -39.12 -40.98
C PRO A 390 -32.34 -40.53 -40.40
N TRP A 391 -33.04 -40.64 -39.27
CA TRP A 391 -33.28 -41.93 -38.62
C TRP A 391 -34.24 -42.79 -39.46
N ARG A 392 -35.31 -42.21 -39.99
CA ARG A 392 -36.22 -42.91 -40.91
C ARG A 392 -35.53 -43.33 -42.19
N ALA A 393 -34.68 -42.47 -42.75
CA ALA A 393 -33.88 -42.79 -43.93
C ALA A 393 -32.98 -44.01 -43.67
N MET A 394 -32.22 -44.00 -42.57
CA MET A 394 -31.35 -45.11 -42.17
C MET A 394 -32.15 -46.42 -42.03
N ARG A 395 -33.31 -46.37 -41.36
CA ARG A 395 -34.15 -47.56 -41.12
C ARG A 395 -34.79 -48.10 -42.40
N ALA A 396 -35.17 -47.23 -43.33
CA ALA A 396 -35.70 -47.63 -44.62
C ALA A 396 -34.63 -48.35 -45.44
N GLU A 397 -33.42 -47.81 -45.45
CA GLU A 397 -32.30 -48.39 -46.19
C GLU A 397 -31.81 -49.72 -45.61
N GLN A 398 -31.77 -49.86 -44.28
CA GLN A 398 -31.52 -51.15 -43.61
C GLN A 398 -32.56 -52.23 -43.97
N ARG A 399 -33.74 -51.83 -44.44
CA ARG A 399 -34.81 -52.72 -44.91
C ARG A 399 -34.79 -52.92 -46.44
N GLY A 400 -33.80 -52.37 -47.14
CA GLY A 400 -33.68 -52.46 -48.60
C GLY A 400 -34.74 -51.63 -49.36
N LEU A 401 -35.33 -50.62 -48.72
CA LEU A 401 -36.25 -49.71 -49.40
C LEU A 401 -35.47 -48.63 -50.13
N SER A 402 -35.81 -48.36 -51.39
CA SER A 402 -35.27 -47.19 -52.11
C SER A 402 -36.00 -45.91 -51.69
N PRO A 403 -35.37 -44.73 -51.85
CA PRO A 403 -36.01 -43.44 -51.62
C PRO A 403 -37.31 -43.27 -52.41
N GLU A 404 -37.34 -43.69 -53.68
CA GLU A 404 -38.51 -43.60 -54.57
C GLU A 404 -39.67 -44.44 -54.05
N LEU A 405 -39.39 -45.69 -53.67
CA LEU A 405 -40.40 -46.59 -53.13
C LEU A 405 -40.96 -46.06 -51.80
N LEU A 406 -40.11 -45.47 -50.95
CA LEU A 406 -40.58 -44.86 -49.71
C LEU A 406 -41.45 -43.62 -49.99
N ARG A 407 -41.08 -42.77 -50.95
CA ARG A 407 -41.92 -41.63 -51.38
C ARG A 407 -43.27 -42.10 -51.90
N GLU A 408 -43.30 -43.15 -52.71
CA GLU A 408 -44.53 -43.72 -53.26
C GLU A 408 -45.44 -44.24 -52.14
N ARG A 409 -44.88 -44.97 -51.16
CA ARG A 409 -45.63 -45.42 -49.98
C ARG A 409 -46.23 -44.25 -49.18
N ILE A 410 -45.43 -43.22 -48.90
CA ILE A 410 -45.93 -42.03 -48.20
C ILE A 410 -47.05 -41.35 -49.00
N ARG A 411 -46.91 -41.24 -50.33
CA ARG A 411 -47.92 -40.66 -51.23
C ARG A 411 -49.22 -41.47 -51.26
N ASN A 412 -49.12 -42.79 -51.22
CA ASN A 412 -50.28 -43.70 -51.18
C ASN A 412 -50.95 -43.76 -49.80
N GLY A 413 -50.46 -43.01 -48.82
CA GLY A 413 -51.02 -42.96 -47.47
C GLY A 413 -50.69 -44.20 -46.64
N ASP A 414 -49.72 -45.02 -47.06
CA ASP A 414 -49.19 -46.08 -46.20
C ASP A 414 -48.61 -45.39 -44.97
N ARG A 415 -49.28 -45.58 -43.83
CA ARG A 415 -48.74 -45.17 -42.55
C ARG A 415 -47.47 -45.97 -42.34
N LEU A 416 -46.34 -45.32 -42.59
CA LEU A 416 -45.06 -45.80 -42.12
C LEU A 416 -45.22 -46.07 -40.63
N VAL A 417 -45.12 -47.35 -40.26
CA VAL A 417 -45.25 -47.85 -38.88
C VAL A 417 -44.62 -46.82 -37.97
N THR A 418 -45.46 -46.10 -37.24
CA THR A 418 -45.00 -44.95 -36.47
C THR A 418 -44.04 -45.43 -35.40
N GLU A 419 -43.17 -44.56 -34.89
CA GLU A 419 -42.26 -44.92 -33.80
C GLU A 419 -43.03 -45.53 -32.61
N ALA A 420 -44.29 -45.12 -32.39
CA ALA A 420 -45.21 -45.69 -31.43
C ALA A 420 -45.60 -47.15 -31.73
N GLU A 421 -45.81 -47.52 -32.99
CA GLU A 421 -46.11 -48.89 -33.39
C GLU A 421 -44.86 -49.77 -33.46
N ALA A 422 -43.70 -49.21 -33.80
CA ALA A 422 -42.43 -49.89 -33.70
C ALA A 422 -42.10 -50.23 -32.24
N ARG A 423 -42.31 -49.28 -31.30
CA ARG A 423 -42.19 -49.52 -29.85
C ARG A 423 -43.19 -50.55 -29.31
N ARG A 424 -44.37 -50.69 -29.93
CA ARG A 424 -45.37 -51.72 -29.57
C ARG A 424 -45.08 -53.11 -30.14
N ARG A 425 -44.29 -53.21 -31.22
CA ARG A 425 -44.01 -54.49 -31.93
C ARG A 425 -42.64 -55.10 -31.63
N VAL A 426 -41.79 -54.43 -30.84
CA VAL A 426 -40.62 -55.09 -30.24
C VAL A 426 -41.14 -56.01 -29.13
N PRO A 427 -40.93 -57.35 -29.20
CA PRO A 427 -41.17 -58.20 -28.05
C PRO A 427 -40.32 -57.63 -26.91
N VAL A 428 -40.89 -57.44 -25.74
CA VAL A 428 -40.18 -56.95 -24.56
C VAL A 428 -39.03 -57.91 -24.25
N ILE A 429 -37.85 -57.68 -24.83
CA ILE A 429 -36.61 -58.29 -24.39
C ILE A 429 -36.15 -57.45 -23.22
N HIS A 430 -36.51 -57.92 -22.03
CA HIS A 430 -36.36 -57.28 -20.73
C HIS A 430 -34.90 -57.14 -20.24
N LEU A 431 -33.89 -57.15 -21.11
CA LEU A 431 -32.50 -57.35 -20.70
C LEU A 431 -31.69 -56.07 -20.40
N GLU A 432 -31.90 -54.94 -21.06
CA GLU A 432 -31.02 -53.77 -20.81
C GLU A 432 -31.48 -52.87 -19.65
N ALA A 433 -32.79 -52.70 -19.45
CA ALA A 433 -33.30 -51.91 -18.31
C ALA A 433 -33.15 -52.63 -16.96
N SER A 434 -33.06 -53.97 -16.97
CA SER A 434 -32.78 -54.77 -15.77
C SER A 434 -31.28 -54.77 -15.46
N LEU A 435 -30.40 -54.87 -16.47
CA LEU A 435 -28.95 -54.76 -16.27
C LEU A 435 -28.55 -53.39 -15.72
N MET A 436 -29.13 -52.31 -16.24
CA MET A 436 -28.85 -50.95 -15.75
C MET A 436 -29.34 -50.73 -14.32
N ARG A 437 -30.45 -51.36 -13.87
CA ARG A 437 -30.89 -51.30 -12.46
C ARG A 437 -30.01 -52.14 -11.53
N THR A 438 -29.51 -53.28 -11.99
CA THR A 438 -28.61 -54.15 -11.20
C THR A 438 -27.20 -53.57 -11.06
N ILE A 439 -26.73 -52.80 -12.04
CA ILE A 439 -25.40 -52.16 -12.01
C ILE A 439 -25.43 -50.80 -11.30
N THR A 440 -26.51 -50.02 -11.42
CA THR A 440 -26.58 -48.70 -10.75
C THR A 440 -27.05 -48.74 -9.30
N GLY A 441 -27.75 -49.80 -8.86
CA GLY A 441 -28.16 -49.98 -7.45
C GLY A 441 -27.00 -49.99 -6.44
N PRO A 442 -25.93 -50.76 -6.67
CA PRO A 442 -24.75 -50.76 -5.79
C PRO A 442 -23.95 -49.46 -5.82
N LEU A 443 -23.82 -48.81 -7.00
CA LEU A 443 -23.09 -47.54 -7.15
C LEU A 443 -23.80 -46.35 -6.47
N ARG A 444 -25.15 -46.34 -6.46
CA ARG A 444 -25.93 -45.30 -5.75
C ARG A 444 -25.84 -45.44 -4.23
N ASN A 445 -25.65 -46.66 -3.72
CA ASN A 445 -25.41 -46.90 -2.29
C ASN A 445 -23.95 -46.63 -1.88
N ALA A 446 -22.98 -46.93 -2.75
CA ALA A 446 -21.56 -46.58 -2.51
C ALA A 446 -21.30 -45.06 -2.49
N LEU A 447 -22.07 -44.28 -3.27
CA LEU A 447 -22.03 -42.81 -3.25
C LEU A 447 -22.81 -42.18 -2.09
N ARG A 448 -23.73 -42.93 -1.44
CA ARG A 448 -24.41 -42.47 -0.22
C ARG A 448 -23.63 -42.76 1.05
N THR A 449 -22.78 -43.79 1.08
CA THR A 449 -21.93 -44.10 2.25
C THR A 449 -20.64 -43.28 2.31
N THR A 450 -20.26 -42.56 1.25
CA THR A 450 -19.10 -41.64 1.25
C THR A 450 -19.46 -40.19 1.57
N SER A 451 -20.73 -39.88 1.84
CA SER A 451 -21.21 -38.52 2.19
C SER A 451 -21.45 -38.32 3.70
N ALA A 452 -20.81 -39.12 4.57
CA ALA A 452 -20.91 -38.94 6.02
C ALA A 452 -19.55 -39.06 6.70
N ARG A 453 -19.02 -37.89 7.09
CA ARG A 453 -17.89 -37.59 8.01
C ARG A 453 -16.64 -37.02 7.35
N SER A 454 -16.69 -35.71 7.11
CA SER A 454 -15.57 -34.81 7.44
C SER A 454 -16.09 -33.65 8.29
N THR A 455 -16.64 -33.95 9.46
CA THR A 455 -16.52 -33.01 10.59
C THR A 455 -15.06 -33.06 11.01
N LEU A 456 -14.25 -32.18 10.43
CA LEU A 456 -13.00 -31.76 11.05
C LEU A 456 -13.41 -31.03 12.33
N ASP A 457 -13.26 -31.72 13.45
CA ASP A 457 -13.24 -31.11 14.76
C ASP A 457 -12.14 -30.04 14.77
N THR A 458 -12.55 -28.78 14.70
CA THR A 458 -11.74 -27.66 15.13
C THR A 458 -11.51 -27.80 16.64
N CYS A 459 -10.29 -28.19 17.03
CA CYS A 459 -9.81 -28.11 18.41
C CYS A 459 -9.85 -26.64 18.88
N PRO A 460 -10.65 -26.26 19.90
CA PRO A 460 -10.79 -24.86 20.31
C PRO A 460 -9.64 -24.32 21.19
N LYS A 461 -8.47 -24.97 21.24
CA LYS A 461 -7.41 -24.65 22.23
C LYS A 461 -6.06 -24.20 21.67
N CYS A 462 -5.93 -23.94 20.37
CA CYS A 462 -4.64 -23.56 19.77
C CYS A 462 -4.58 -22.11 19.25
N PHE A 463 -5.36 -21.20 19.83
CA PHE A 463 -5.19 -19.77 19.60
C PHE A 463 -4.66 -19.12 20.88
N GLU A 464 -3.33 -19.09 21.02
CA GLU A 464 -2.58 -17.99 21.62
C GLU A 464 -1.06 -18.24 21.45
N TYR A 465 -0.39 -17.26 20.83
CA TYR A 465 1.06 -17.08 20.60
C TYR A 465 1.77 -17.86 19.47
N PRO A 466 2.36 -17.15 18.48
CA PRO A 466 3.37 -17.70 17.60
C PRO A 466 4.76 -17.40 18.17
N SER A 467 5.43 -18.42 18.72
CA SER A 467 6.88 -18.36 18.83
C SER A 467 7.52 -19.75 18.91
N VAL A 468 8.50 -19.94 18.03
CA VAL A 468 9.63 -20.89 18.11
C VAL A 468 9.34 -22.36 17.76
N SER A 469 10.05 -22.78 16.72
CA SER A 469 10.40 -24.12 16.24
C SER A 469 10.16 -25.30 17.19
N GLY A 470 9.38 -26.28 16.71
CA GLY A 470 9.34 -27.64 17.26
C GLY A 470 8.37 -28.51 16.47
N GLN A 471 8.86 -29.59 15.86
CA GLN A 471 8.07 -30.60 15.17
C GLN A 471 7.01 -31.20 16.10
N CYS A 472 5.75 -31.24 15.65
CA CYS A 472 4.67 -31.92 16.36
C CYS A 472 4.58 -33.38 15.87
N SER A 473 4.83 -34.33 16.77
CA SER A 473 4.87 -35.77 16.51
C SER A 473 3.51 -36.47 16.65
N CYS A 474 2.49 -35.95 15.98
CA CYS A 474 1.18 -36.62 15.86
C CYS A 474 0.64 -36.45 14.43
N CYS A 475 1.33 -37.06 13.47
CA CYS A 475 0.82 -37.56 12.20
C CYS A 475 1.59 -38.84 11.88
#